data_AF-D3IMH8-F1
#
_entry.id   AF-D3IMH8-F1
#
_cell.length_a   1.000
_cell.length_b   1.000
_cell.length_c   1.000
_cell.angle_alpha   90.00
_cell.angle_beta   90.00
_cell.angle_gamma   90.00
#
_symmetry.space_group_name_H-M   'P 1'
#
loop_
_entity.id
_entity.type
_entity.pdbx_description
1 polymer ?
#
loop_
_entity_poly.entity_id
_entity_poly.type
_entity_poly.pdbx_seq_one_letter_code
_entity_poly.pdbx_strand_id
1 'polypeptide(L)'
;MEKKHGLAALLLLFLLVACGRSDNYGYPSKIDFGKEGGTKICSGRIIVSSISINDYNGNGKAELTKDENDTIITKCYWLTVKFKRLVGHEIKIIAEPNTTGKKRTLYVYGSIYNDDATIKVTQSK
;
A
#
# COMPACT_ATOMS: atom_id res chain seq x y z
N MET A 1 -26.64 -16.19 -40.64
CA MET A 1 -25.40 -16.43 -39.89
C MET A 1 -25.13 -15.23 -38.99
N GLU A 2 -25.91 -14.95 -37.94
CA GLU A 2 -25.72 -13.69 -37.17
C GLU A 2 -26.22 -13.77 -35.71
N LYS A 3 -25.63 -14.65 -34.88
CA LYS A 3 -25.85 -14.60 -33.41
C LYS A 3 -24.60 -14.84 -32.58
N LYS A 4 -23.44 -15.13 -33.19
CA LYS A 4 -22.19 -15.45 -32.47
C LYS A 4 -21.41 -14.20 -32.04
N HIS A 5 -21.53 -13.09 -32.77
CA HIS A 5 -20.82 -11.85 -32.46
C HIS A 5 -21.42 -11.07 -31.29
N GLY A 6 -22.75 -11.14 -31.09
CA GLY A 6 -23.42 -10.45 -29.98
C GLY A 6 -23.06 -10.99 -28.61
N LEU A 7 -22.94 -12.33 -28.47
CA LEU A 7 -22.53 -12.96 -27.22
C LEU A 7 -21.06 -12.65 -26.88
N ALA A 8 -20.18 -12.66 -27.89
CA ALA A 8 -18.78 -12.30 -27.72
C ALA A 8 -18.60 -10.83 -27.31
N ALA A 9 -19.35 -9.90 -27.93
CA ALA A 9 -19.34 -8.49 -27.57
C ALA A 9 -19.89 -8.24 -26.15
N LEU A 10 -20.94 -8.97 -25.75
CA LEU A 10 -21.51 -8.90 -24.40
C LEU A 10 -20.53 -9.45 -23.34
N LEU A 11 -19.84 -10.56 -23.62
CA LEU A 11 -18.79 -11.12 -22.75
C LEU A 11 -17.59 -10.17 -22.61
N LEU A 12 -17.19 -9.48 -23.68
CA LEU A 12 -16.13 -8.46 -23.65
C LEU A 12 -16.51 -7.24 -22.78
N LEU A 13 -17.77 -6.82 -22.79
CA LEU A 13 -18.27 -5.75 -21.91
C LEU A 13 -18.24 -6.16 -20.42
N PHE A 14 -18.53 -7.42 -20.09
CA PHE A 14 -18.41 -7.91 -18.71
C PHE A 14 -16.95 -8.00 -18.23
N LEU A 15 -16.00 -8.30 -19.12
CA LEU A 15 -14.56 -8.33 -18.78
C LEU A 15 -14.02 -6.94 -18.40
N LEU A 16 -14.56 -5.87 -18.97
CA LEU A 16 -14.16 -4.49 -18.63
C LEU A 16 -14.58 -4.08 -17.21
N VAL A 17 -15.65 -4.67 -16.67
CA VAL A 17 -16.13 -4.43 -15.29
C VAL A 17 -15.38 -5.30 -14.27
N ALA A 18 -14.80 -6.43 -14.72
CA ALA A 18 -14.00 -7.31 -13.88
C ALA A 18 -12.60 -6.75 -13.56
N CYS A 19 -12.15 -5.71 -14.27
CA CYS A 19 -11.01 -4.91 -13.84
C CYS A 19 -11.39 -4.12 -12.59
N GLY A 20 -11.14 -4.71 -11.40
CA GLY A 20 -11.23 -4.02 -10.12
C GLY A 20 -10.46 -2.71 -10.12
N ARG A 21 -10.76 -1.83 -9.15
CA ARG A 21 -10.19 -0.46 -9.04
C ARG A 21 -8.67 -0.47 -9.26
N SER A 22 -8.25 -0.14 -10.48
CA SER A 22 -6.87 -0.28 -10.94
C SER A 22 -5.94 0.79 -10.37
N ASP A 23 -6.47 1.75 -9.62
CA ASP A 23 -5.75 2.93 -9.19
C ASP A 23 -5.41 2.96 -7.70
N ASN A 24 -5.56 1.83 -7.01
CA ASN A 24 -5.14 1.66 -5.61
C ASN A 24 -5.69 2.76 -4.68
N TYR A 25 -6.95 3.17 -4.94
CA TYR A 25 -7.62 4.23 -4.19
C TYR A 25 -6.94 5.61 -4.26
N GLY A 26 -6.09 5.82 -5.27
CA GLY A 26 -5.27 7.02 -5.45
C GLY A 26 -3.91 6.95 -4.74
N TYR A 27 -3.64 5.91 -3.94
CA TYR A 27 -2.33 5.70 -3.34
C TYR A 27 -1.33 5.18 -4.37
N PRO A 28 -0.04 5.52 -4.28
CA PRO A 28 0.98 4.95 -5.15
C PRO A 28 1.08 3.43 -4.91
N SER A 29 1.15 2.64 -5.97
CA SER A 29 1.36 1.19 -5.85
C SER A 29 2.80 0.83 -5.45
N LYS A 30 3.74 1.77 -5.58
CA LYS A 30 5.17 1.56 -5.32
C LYS A 30 5.86 2.83 -4.81
N ILE A 31 6.74 2.64 -3.83
CA ILE A 31 7.66 3.67 -3.33
C ILE A 31 9.07 3.09 -3.23
N ASP A 32 10.05 3.82 -3.78
CA ASP A 32 11.46 3.43 -3.74
C ASP A 32 12.27 4.38 -2.84
N PHE A 33 13.13 3.82 -2.00
CA PHE A 33 14.11 4.55 -1.20
C PHE A 33 15.53 4.23 -1.66
N GLY A 34 16.40 5.23 -1.59
CA GLY A 34 17.85 5.01 -1.68
C GLY A 34 18.39 4.33 -0.42
N LYS A 35 19.67 3.95 -0.45
CA LYS A 35 20.37 3.30 0.66
C LYS A 35 20.24 4.09 1.96
N GLU A 36 20.33 5.41 1.88
CA GLU A 36 20.25 6.31 3.03
C GLU A 36 18.87 6.29 3.73
N GLY A 37 17.84 5.74 3.09
CA GLY A 37 16.49 5.74 3.62
C GLY A 37 15.86 7.11 3.55
N GLY A 38 15.17 7.51 4.62
CA GLY A 38 14.54 8.82 4.74
C GLY A 38 13.03 8.76 4.85
N THR A 39 12.36 9.88 4.58
CA THR A 39 10.91 10.04 4.73
C THR A 39 10.27 10.34 3.39
N LYS A 40 9.15 9.68 3.11
CA LYS A 40 8.24 10.03 2.00
C LYS A 40 6.82 10.14 2.53
N ILE A 41 6.06 11.08 1.98
CA ILE A 41 4.65 11.26 2.26
C ILE A 41 3.89 10.90 0.99
N CYS A 42 2.80 10.17 1.14
CA CYS A 42 1.86 9.89 0.07
C CYS A 42 0.44 10.03 0.60
N SER A 43 -0.50 10.18 -0.32
CA SER A 43 -1.92 10.27 0.00
C SER A 43 -2.72 9.47 -1.02
N GLY A 44 -3.96 9.16 -0.65
CA GLY A 44 -4.96 8.61 -1.56
C GLY A 44 -6.22 9.46 -1.51
N ARG A 45 -7.28 8.98 -2.15
CA ARG A 45 -8.59 9.65 -2.17
C ARG A 45 -9.52 9.16 -1.06
N ILE A 46 -9.24 7.99 -0.48
CA ILE A 46 -10.04 7.40 0.60
C ILE A 46 -9.14 7.20 1.82
N ILE A 47 -9.66 7.46 3.01
CA ILE A 47 -8.93 7.32 4.26
C ILE A 47 -8.74 5.85 4.61
N VAL A 48 -7.56 5.50 5.13
CA VAL A 48 -7.29 4.16 5.67
C VAL A 48 -7.73 4.06 7.13
N SER A 49 -8.30 2.93 7.51
CA SER A 49 -8.75 2.67 8.88
C SER A 49 -7.65 2.07 9.76
N SER A 50 -6.73 1.32 9.15
CA SER A 50 -5.58 0.67 9.77
C SER A 50 -4.46 0.48 8.75
N ILE A 51 -3.25 0.20 9.24
CA ILE A 51 -2.10 -0.16 8.40
C ILE A 51 -1.46 -1.43 8.94
N SER A 52 -1.13 -2.34 8.03
CA SER A 52 -0.25 -3.49 8.31
C SER A 52 0.99 -3.46 7.40
N ILE A 53 2.08 -4.07 7.86
CA ILE A 53 3.34 -4.13 7.13
C ILE A 53 3.91 -5.54 7.21
N ASN A 54 4.10 -6.18 6.06
CA ASN A 54 4.63 -7.54 5.96
C ASN A 54 5.60 -7.68 4.77
N ASP A 55 6.39 -8.76 4.75
CA ASP A 55 7.07 -9.21 3.54
C ASP A 55 6.07 -9.83 2.53
N TYR A 56 6.59 -10.29 1.38
CA TYR A 56 5.76 -10.92 0.34
C TYR A 56 5.03 -12.19 0.83
N ASN A 57 5.61 -12.91 1.78
CA ASN A 57 5.08 -14.16 2.31
C ASN A 57 4.11 -13.92 3.48
N GLY A 58 3.78 -12.66 3.78
CA GLY A 58 2.94 -12.31 4.92
C GLY A 58 3.67 -12.33 6.27
N ASN A 59 4.99 -12.47 6.30
CA ASN A 59 5.75 -12.41 7.54
C ASN A 59 6.06 -10.95 7.89
N GLY A 60 5.62 -10.53 9.06
CA GLY A 60 5.96 -9.23 9.62
C GLY A 60 5.84 -9.27 11.13
N LYS A 61 6.83 -8.68 11.82
CA LYS A 61 6.71 -8.39 13.26
C LYS A 61 6.33 -6.92 13.41
N ALA A 62 5.11 -6.60 12.99
CA ALA A 62 4.63 -5.24 13.05
C ALA A 62 4.28 -4.87 14.50
N GLU A 63 4.96 -3.87 15.05
CA GLU A 63 4.63 -3.24 16.32
C GLU A 63 3.69 -2.06 16.05
N LEU A 64 2.52 -2.08 16.70
CA LEU A 64 1.54 -1.01 16.57
C LEU A 64 1.51 -0.18 17.86
N THR A 65 1.74 1.12 17.71
CA THR A 65 1.60 2.08 18.80
C THR A 65 0.66 3.20 18.37
N LYS A 66 -0.01 3.80 19.35
CA LYS A 66 -0.91 4.95 19.17
C LYS A 66 -0.34 6.11 19.97
N ASP A 67 -0.19 7.27 19.33
CA ASP A 67 0.20 8.50 20.01
C ASP A 67 -1.02 9.28 20.56
N GLU A 68 -0.73 10.35 21.31
CA GLU A 68 -1.73 11.21 21.97
C GLU A 68 -2.66 11.94 20.99
N ASN A 69 -2.30 12.04 19.71
CA ASN A 69 -3.03 12.80 18.68
C ASN A 69 -3.74 11.89 17.65
N ASP A 70 -4.06 10.65 18.05
CA ASP A 70 -4.64 9.62 17.18
C ASP A 70 -3.76 9.24 15.97
N THR A 71 -2.45 9.52 16.01
CA THR A 71 -1.52 8.96 15.03
C THR A 71 -1.29 7.50 15.37
N ILE A 72 -1.56 6.64 14.39
CA ILE A 72 -1.17 5.24 14.44
C ILE A 72 0.22 5.13 13.84
N ILE A 73 1.11 4.46 14.56
CA ILE A 73 2.47 4.18 14.16
C ILE A 73 2.60 2.66 14.05
N THR A 74 2.95 2.20 12.86
CA THR A 74 3.21 0.78 12.58
C THR A 74 4.67 0.65 12.20
N LYS A 75 5.47 -0.05 13.02
CA LYS A 75 6.88 -0.31 12.73
C LYS A 75 7.07 -1.78 12.39
N CYS A 76 7.74 -2.08 11.29
CA CYS A 76 8.14 -3.44 10.95
C CYS A 76 9.55 -3.43 10.36
N TYR A 77 10.48 -4.10 11.05
CA TYR A 77 11.89 -4.13 10.71
C TYR A 77 12.45 -2.70 10.48
N TRP A 78 12.81 -2.39 9.23
CA TRP A 78 13.44 -1.14 8.80
C TRP A 78 12.46 -0.05 8.35
N LEU A 79 11.14 -0.33 8.39
CA LEU A 79 10.12 0.56 7.88
C LEU A 79 9.16 0.97 9.01
N THR A 80 8.93 2.28 9.13
CA THR A 80 7.90 2.85 10.00
C THR A 80 6.88 3.58 9.16
N VAL A 81 5.61 3.30 9.39
CA VAL A 81 4.50 3.99 8.73
C VAL A 81 3.67 4.71 9.78
N LYS A 82 3.34 5.97 9.52
CA LYS A 82 2.51 6.81 10.38
C LYS A 82 1.34 7.37 9.59
N PHE A 83 0.16 7.35 10.19
CA PHE A 83 -1.00 8.04 9.64
C PHE A 83 -1.89 8.53 10.77
N LYS A 84 -2.64 9.61 10.51
CA LYS A 84 -3.61 10.13 11.48
C LYS A 84 -4.97 9.48 11.23
N ARG A 85 -5.45 8.72 12.22
CA ARG A 85 -6.71 7.98 12.10
C ARG A 85 -7.89 8.96 11.98
N LEU A 86 -8.80 8.70 11.05
CA LEU A 86 -10.08 9.43 10.84
C LEU A 86 -9.98 10.93 10.49
N VAL A 87 -8.80 11.48 10.21
CA VAL A 87 -8.63 12.93 9.93
C VAL A 87 -7.99 13.24 8.59
N GLY A 88 -7.20 12.32 8.00
CA GLY A 88 -6.53 12.59 6.72
C GLY A 88 -6.18 11.35 5.92
N HIS A 89 -5.92 11.55 4.63
CA HIS A 89 -5.54 10.50 3.69
C HIS A 89 -4.02 10.30 3.62
N GLU A 90 -3.26 11.12 4.33
CA GLU A 90 -1.80 11.12 4.29
C GLU A 90 -1.20 9.98 5.10
N ILE A 91 -0.25 9.31 4.47
CA ILE A 91 0.57 8.26 5.05
C ILE A 91 2.03 8.71 4.93
N LYS A 92 2.70 8.81 6.08
CA LYS A 92 4.13 9.08 6.18
C LYS A 92 4.88 7.77 6.31
N ILE A 93 5.76 7.50 5.36
CA ILE A 93 6.57 6.27 5.29
C ILE A 93 8.03 6.65 5.54
N ILE A 94 8.64 6.00 6.51
CA ILE A 94 9.99 6.30 7.00
C ILE A 94 10.82 5.02 6.89
N ALA A 95 11.88 5.06 6.08
CA ALA A 95 12.83 3.98 5.94
C ALA A 95 14.12 4.30 6.71
N GLU A 96 14.55 3.38 7.57
CA GLU A 96 15.90 3.43 8.17
C GLU A 96 16.96 3.23 7.07
N PRO A 97 18.21 3.70 7.24
CA PRO A 97 19.30 3.41 6.31
C PRO A 97 19.50 1.90 6.12
N ASN A 98 19.92 1.49 4.92
CA ASN A 98 20.20 0.10 4.59
C ASN A 98 21.69 -0.20 4.72
N THR A 99 22.05 -0.88 5.80
CA THR A 99 23.43 -1.32 6.09
C THR A 99 23.69 -2.77 5.71
N THR A 100 22.69 -3.48 5.16
CA THR A 100 22.76 -4.93 4.94
C THR A 100 23.51 -5.34 3.66
N GLY A 101 23.77 -4.40 2.75
CA GLY A 101 24.35 -4.67 1.43
C GLY A 101 23.42 -5.41 0.45
N LYS A 102 22.14 -5.62 0.82
CA LYS A 102 21.13 -6.28 -0.02
C LYS A 102 19.92 -5.37 -0.21
N LYS A 103 19.30 -5.42 -1.39
CA LYS A 103 18.00 -4.78 -1.62
C LYS A 103 16.97 -5.43 -0.70
N ARG A 104 16.10 -4.63 -0.07
CA ARG A 104 15.03 -5.09 0.82
C ARG A 104 13.68 -4.54 0.38
N THR A 105 12.62 -5.31 0.64
CA THR A 105 11.24 -4.97 0.24
C THR A 105 10.29 -5.35 1.35
N LEU A 106 9.33 -4.45 1.62
CA LEU A 106 8.16 -4.71 2.44
C LEU A 106 6.92 -4.19 1.71
N TYR A 107 5.75 -4.65 2.11
CA TYR A 107 4.46 -4.22 1.59
C TYR A 107 3.68 -3.57 2.72
N VAL A 108 3.14 -2.39 2.42
CA VAL A 108 2.26 -1.64 3.31
C VAL A 108 0.84 -1.82 2.80
N TYR A 109 -0.04 -2.31 3.66
CA TYR A 109 -1.46 -2.52 3.35
C TYR A 109 -2.29 -1.55 4.20
N GLY A 110 -2.99 -0.63 3.55
CA GLY A 110 -3.89 0.32 4.17
C GLY A 110 -5.34 -0.12 4.01
N SER A 111 -6.00 -0.45 5.12
CA SER A 111 -7.35 -1.02 5.08
C SER A 111 -8.41 0.02 4.73
N ILE A 112 -9.19 -0.27 3.69
CA ILE A 112 -10.25 0.56 3.13
C ILE A 112 -11.51 -0.29 2.94
N TYR A 113 -12.48 -0.11 3.84
CA TYR A 113 -13.70 -0.91 3.90
C TYR A 113 -13.40 -2.43 3.99
N ASN A 114 -13.64 -3.18 2.90
CA ASN A 114 -13.43 -4.63 2.80
C ASN A 114 -12.26 -4.98 1.85
N ASP A 115 -11.38 -4.03 1.58
CA ASP A 115 -10.24 -4.14 0.67
C ASP A 115 -9.03 -3.39 1.23
N ASP A 116 -7.88 -3.51 0.58
CA ASP A 116 -6.63 -2.86 0.99
C ASP A 116 -6.00 -2.07 -0.15
N ALA A 117 -5.60 -0.83 0.13
CA ALA A 117 -4.60 -0.16 -0.68
C ALA A 117 -3.23 -0.80 -0.41
N THR A 118 -2.54 -1.27 -1.45
CA THR A 118 -1.25 -1.94 -1.34
C THR A 118 -0.14 -1.06 -1.90
N ILE A 119 0.91 -0.84 -1.10
CA ILE A 119 2.10 -0.09 -1.48
C ILE A 119 3.33 -0.97 -1.31
N LYS A 120 3.98 -1.31 -2.44
CA LYS A 120 5.27 -1.99 -2.42
C LYS A 120 6.38 -0.99 -2.11
N VAL A 121 7.07 -1.18 -0.99
CA VAL A 121 8.19 -0.31 -0.58
C VAL A 121 9.50 -1.04 -0.79
N THR A 122 10.36 -0.52 -1.67
CA THR A 122 11.70 -1.09 -1.91
C THR A 122 12.80 -0.14 -1.51
N GLN A 123 13.92 -0.67 -1.00
CA GLN A 123 15.08 0.12 -0.65
C GLN A 123 16.35 -0.49 -1.26
N SER A 124 17.17 0.34 -1.91
CA SER A 124 18.43 -0.09 -2.51
C SER A 124 19.46 -0.53 -1.45
N LYS A 125 20.47 -1.27 -1.91
CA LYS A 125 21.63 -1.70 -1.10
C LYS A 125 22.59 -0.54 -0.82
#